data_AF-A0A524MVT5-F1
#
_entry.id   AF-A0A524MVT5-F1
#
_cell.length_a   1.000
_cell.length_b   1.000
_cell.length_c   1.000
_cell.angle_alpha   90.00
_cell.angle_beta   90.00
_cell.angle_gamma   90.00
#
_symmetry.space_group_name_H-M   'P 1'
#
loop_
_entity.id
_entity.type
_entity.pdbx_description
1 polymer ?
#
loop_
_entity_poly.entity_id
_entity_poly.type
_entity_poly.pdbx_seq_one_letter_code
_entity_poly.pdbx_strand_id
1 'polypeptide(L)'
;MTTSPPGASNRAHGLLVVAIILQGAIGYGIMSYALGYSLPITAYLASMGLQILHMLFYITLTLALGAFFNSRGPIMGIGLMTVMIQDILSGFLGSYLPWFPNVLPRMLNIGSIMLTKEQSLPTYLPIIATAVYIVVLTGLAIWRFKRTEF
;
A
#
# COMPACT_ATOMS: atom_id res chain seq x y z
N MET A 1 30.76 0.49 -21.31
CA MET A 1 31.29 1.06 -20.05
C MET A 1 30.75 2.48 -19.92
N THR A 2 29.58 2.65 -19.29
CA THR A 2 28.96 3.96 -19.06
C THR A 2 29.35 4.43 -17.66
N THR A 3 30.36 5.28 -17.56
CA THR A 3 30.75 5.90 -16.29
C THR A 3 29.63 6.85 -15.84
N SER A 4 28.98 6.54 -14.72
CA SER A 4 28.00 7.43 -14.10
C SER A 4 28.62 8.81 -13.85
N PRO A 5 27.89 9.92 -14.09
CA PRO A 5 28.42 11.27 -13.91
C PRO A 5 28.78 11.53 -12.44
N PRO A 6 29.91 12.21 -12.17
CA PRO A 6 30.35 12.53 -10.81
C PRO A 6 29.29 13.41 -10.12
N GLY A 7 28.80 12.94 -8.97
CA GLY A 7 27.74 13.61 -8.19
C GLY A 7 26.35 12.93 -8.23
N ALA A 8 26.19 11.82 -8.96
CA ALA A 8 24.94 11.05 -8.97
C ALA A 8 24.55 10.52 -7.58
N SER A 9 25.52 10.10 -6.76
CA SER A 9 25.28 9.64 -5.39
C SER A 9 24.68 10.75 -4.52
N ASN A 10 25.27 11.94 -4.47
CA ASN A 10 24.80 13.04 -3.63
C ASN A 10 23.38 13.52 -4.00
N ARG A 11 23.04 13.47 -5.30
CA ARG A 11 21.69 13.78 -5.79
C ARG A 11 20.67 12.73 -5.37
N ALA A 12 21.04 11.44 -5.41
CA ALA A 12 20.18 10.36 -4.94
C ALA A 12 19.89 10.47 -3.43
N HIS A 13 20.89 10.78 -2.62
CA HIS A 13 20.70 11.01 -1.18
C HIS A 13 19.82 12.23 -0.92
N GLY A 14 20.06 13.36 -1.61
CA GLY A 14 19.21 14.55 -1.50
C GLY A 14 17.74 14.27 -1.89
N LEU A 15 17.54 13.49 -2.96
CA LEU A 15 16.20 13.05 -3.37
C LEU A 15 15.54 12.20 -2.29
N LEU A 16 16.25 11.23 -1.70
CA LEU A 16 15.70 10.38 -0.64
C LEU A 16 15.32 11.19 0.60
N VAL A 17 16.16 12.15 1.00
CA VAL A 17 15.89 13.04 2.14
C VAL A 17 14.63 13.86 1.89
N VAL A 18 14.52 14.51 0.73
CA VAL A 18 13.35 15.35 0.43
C VAL A 18 12.10 14.50 0.17
N ALA A 19 12.20 13.40 -0.57
CA ALA A 19 11.05 12.58 -0.92
C ALA A 19 10.49 11.81 0.28
N ILE A 20 11.34 11.36 1.21
CA ILE A 20 10.90 10.50 2.32
C ILE A 20 10.83 11.30 3.62
N ILE A 21 11.93 11.95 4.01
CA ILE A 21 12.01 12.62 5.33
C ILE A 21 11.13 13.87 5.33
N LEU A 22 11.26 14.74 4.33
CA LEU A 22 10.47 15.97 4.30
C LEU A 22 8.97 15.68 4.13
N GLN A 23 8.58 14.78 3.21
CA GLN A 23 7.17 14.40 3.06
C GLN A 23 6.61 13.72 4.30
N GLY A 24 7.38 12.84 4.96
CA GLY A 24 6.99 12.22 6.22
C GLY A 24 6.84 13.24 7.35
N ALA A 25 7.77 14.18 7.48
CA ALA A 25 7.70 15.24 8.48
C ALA A 25 6.49 16.17 8.27
N ILE A 26 6.21 16.54 7.01
CA ILE A 26 5.01 17.31 6.65
C ILE A 26 3.75 16.52 6.99
N GLY A 27 3.70 15.23 6.64
CA GLY A 27 2.57 14.35 6.96
C GLY A 27 2.32 14.23 8.46
N TYR A 28 3.38 14.07 9.26
CA TYR A 28 3.30 14.08 10.72
C TYR A 28 2.76 15.41 11.25
N GLY A 29 3.26 16.54 10.74
CA GLY A 29 2.80 17.87 11.14
C GLY A 29 1.32 18.10 10.84
N ILE A 30 0.87 17.75 9.64
CA ILE A 30 -0.55 17.86 9.25
C ILE A 30 -1.42 16.98 10.15
N MET A 31 -1.02 15.73 10.41
CA MET A 31 -1.81 14.83 11.25
C MET A 31 -1.85 15.25 12.72
N SER A 32 -0.71 15.65 13.28
CA SER A 32 -0.66 16.15 14.67
C SER A 32 -1.50 17.42 14.84
N TYR A 33 -1.49 18.31 13.84
CA TYR A 33 -2.35 19.49 13.85
C TYR A 33 -3.84 19.12 13.71
N ALA A 34 -4.18 18.21 12.79
CA ALA A 34 -5.56 17.78 12.56
C ALA A 34 -6.18 17.04 13.75
N LEU A 35 -5.37 16.31 14.53
CA LEU A 35 -5.80 15.55 15.69
C LEU A 35 -5.85 16.37 16.98
N GLY A 36 -5.17 17.52 17.02
CA GLY A 36 -5.14 18.41 18.19
C GLY A 36 -4.24 17.93 19.34
N TYR A 37 -3.45 16.88 19.15
CA TYR A 37 -2.44 16.40 20.10
C TYR A 37 -1.16 15.95 19.39
N SER A 38 -0.07 15.82 20.17
CA SER A 38 1.20 15.32 19.63
C SER A 38 1.11 13.82 19.43
N LEU A 39 1.13 13.38 18.17
CA LEU A 39 1.00 11.98 17.83
C LEU A 39 2.28 11.23 18.23
N PRO A 40 2.22 10.10 18.95
CA PRO A 40 3.42 9.33 19.24
C PRO A 40 4.12 8.91 17.94
N ILE A 41 5.43 9.18 17.85
CA ILE A 41 6.24 8.85 16.66
C ILE A 41 6.12 7.36 16.32
N THR A 42 6.05 6.49 17.33
CA THR A 42 5.87 5.05 17.15
C THR A 42 4.54 4.70 16.48
N ALA A 43 3.45 5.34 16.88
CA ALA A 43 2.13 5.16 16.30
C ALA A 43 2.08 5.67 14.85
N TYR A 44 2.73 6.81 14.58
CA TYR A 44 2.87 7.36 13.24
C TYR A 44 3.67 6.44 12.31
N LEU A 45 4.81 5.92 12.76
CA LEU A 45 5.63 4.99 11.98
C LEU A 45 4.89 3.67 11.71
N ALA A 46 4.14 3.17 12.68
CA ALA A 46 3.34 1.97 12.52
C ALA A 46 2.17 2.18 11.53
N SER A 47 1.49 3.33 11.58
CA SER A 47 0.44 3.68 10.60
C SER A 47 1.01 3.88 9.20
N MET A 48 2.20 4.49 9.06
CA MET A 48 2.93 4.53 7.78
C MET A 48 3.25 3.12 7.26
N GLY A 49 3.69 2.21 8.13
CA GLY A 49 3.98 0.82 7.75
C GLY A 49 2.77 0.12 7.13
N LEU A 50 1.59 0.25 7.75
CA LEU A 50 0.33 -0.29 7.19
C LEU A 50 -0.02 0.35 5.85
N GLN A 51 0.19 1.66 5.71
CA GLN A 51 -0.08 2.38 4.47
C GLN A 51 0.87 1.95 3.33
N ILE A 52 2.14 1.68 3.64
CA ILE A 52 3.12 1.14 2.68
C ILE A 52 2.67 -0.23 2.18
N LEU A 53 2.26 -1.13 3.08
CA LEU A 53 1.70 -2.44 2.71
C LEU A 53 0.46 -2.30 1.82
N HIS A 54 -0.43 -1.38 2.16
CA HIS A 54 -1.65 -1.13 1.38
C HIS A 54 -1.33 -0.60 -0.03
N MET A 55 -0.39 0.33 -0.16
CA MET A 55 0.07 0.81 -1.46
C MET A 55 0.80 -0.27 -2.26
N LEU A 56 1.65 -1.06 -1.60
CA LEU A 56 2.40 -2.13 -2.25
C LEU A 56 1.47 -3.19 -2.85
N PHE A 57 0.37 -3.50 -2.17
CA PHE A 57 -0.69 -4.34 -2.73
C PHE A 57 -1.20 -3.79 -4.07
N TYR A 58 -1.55 -2.50 -4.16
CA TYR A 58 -2.04 -1.92 -5.42
C TYR A 58 -0.95 -1.86 -6.50
N ILE A 59 0.29 -1.59 -6.14
CA ILE A 59 1.42 -1.63 -7.10
C ILE A 59 1.57 -3.05 -7.65
N THR A 60 1.51 -4.08 -6.80
CA THR A 60 1.65 -5.48 -7.23
C THR A 60 0.43 -5.95 -8.03
N LEU A 61 -0.78 -5.47 -7.69
CA LEU A 61 -2.00 -5.71 -8.44
C LEU A 61 -1.91 -5.12 -9.84
N THR A 62 -1.56 -3.83 -9.95
CA THR A 62 -1.41 -3.15 -11.24
C THR A 62 -0.29 -3.77 -12.07
N LEU A 63 0.81 -4.21 -11.45
CA LEU A 63 1.88 -4.95 -12.11
C LEU A 63 1.37 -6.29 -12.66
N ALA A 64 0.65 -7.07 -11.86
CA ALA A 64 0.07 -8.33 -12.29
C ALA A 64 -0.93 -8.13 -13.43
N LEU A 65 -1.84 -7.15 -13.32
CA LEU A 65 -2.77 -6.78 -14.38
C LEU A 65 -2.05 -6.36 -15.66
N GLY A 66 -0.96 -5.59 -15.56
CA GLY A 66 -0.12 -5.21 -16.70
C GLY A 66 0.53 -6.38 -17.41
N ALA A 67 0.77 -7.50 -16.70
CA ALA A 67 1.26 -8.73 -17.33
C ALA A 67 0.16 -9.49 -18.10
N PHE A 68 -1.12 -9.31 -17.72
CA PHE A 68 -2.26 -9.97 -18.38
C PHE A 68 -2.91 -9.12 -19.49
N PHE A 69 -2.89 -7.79 -19.35
CA PHE A 69 -3.55 -6.87 -20.26
C PHE A 69 -2.54 -5.97 -20.98
N ASN A 70 -2.60 -5.92 -22.31
CA ASN A 70 -1.76 -5.05 -23.13
C ASN A 70 -2.27 -3.60 -23.22
N SER A 71 -3.48 -3.31 -22.75
CA SER A 71 -4.09 -1.98 -22.81
C SER A 71 -4.16 -1.33 -21.44
N ARG A 72 -3.89 -0.01 -21.38
CA ARG A 72 -3.87 0.78 -20.14
C ARG A 72 -5.27 0.94 -19.51
N GLY A 73 -6.33 0.85 -20.31
CA GLY A 73 -7.72 1.03 -19.88
C GLY A 73 -8.16 0.01 -18.82
N PRO A 74 -8.12 -1.30 -19.10
CA PRO A 74 -8.48 -2.34 -18.14
C PRO A 74 -7.64 -2.29 -16.86
N ILE A 75 -6.34 -1.98 -16.95
CA ILE A 75 -5.45 -1.90 -15.79
C ILE A 75 -5.93 -0.80 -14.84
N MET A 76 -6.22 0.40 -15.35
CA MET A 76 -6.74 1.50 -14.53
C MET A 76 -8.16 1.22 -14.03
N GLY A 77 -9.04 0.69 -14.87
CA GLY A 77 -10.42 0.38 -14.51
C GLY A 77 -10.52 -0.64 -13.39
N ILE A 78 -9.81 -1.77 -13.50
CA ILE A 78 -9.81 -2.82 -12.48
C ILE A 78 -9.12 -2.31 -11.20
N GLY A 79 -8.04 -1.54 -11.32
CA GLY A 79 -7.37 -0.93 -10.17
C GLY A 79 -8.31 -0.05 -9.35
N LEU A 80 -8.99 0.90 -10.01
CA LEU A 80 -9.96 1.79 -9.36
C LEU A 80 -11.17 1.04 -8.81
N MET A 81 -11.72 0.11 -9.60
CA MET A 81 -12.84 -0.73 -9.15
C MET A 81 -12.46 -1.54 -7.92
N THR A 82 -11.23 -2.06 -7.85
CA THR A 82 -10.74 -2.80 -6.68
C THR A 82 -10.68 -1.92 -5.45
N VAL A 83 -10.33 -0.64 -5.55
CA VAL A 83 -10.37 0.28 -4.41
C VAL A 83 -11.81 0.49 -3.93
N MET A 84 -12.72 0.79 -4.86
CA MET A 84 -14.10 1.18 -4.53
C MET A 84 -14.98 0.00 -4.10
N ILE A 85 -14.81 -1.18 -4.72
CA ILE A 85 -15.65 -2.35 -4.45
C ILE A 85 -15.43 -2.88 -3.03
N GLN A 86 -14.26 -2.68 -2.43
CA GLN A 86 -13.94 -3.20 -1.09
C GLN A 86 -14.89 -2.67 -0.02
N ASP A 87 -15.35 -1.42 -0.13
CA ASP A 87 -16.30 -0.82 0.80
C ASP A 87 -17.65 -1.54 0.72
N ILE A 88 -18.17 -1.70 -0.49
CA ILE A 88 -19.44 -2.40 -0.77
C ILE A 88 -19.34 -3.86 -0.34
N LEU A 89 -18.23 -4.52 -0.69
CA LEU A 89 -18.00 -5.93 -0.39
C LEU A 89 -17.88 -6.14 1.12
N SER A 90 -17.22 -5.24 1.84
CA SER A 90 -17.10 -5.33 3.29
C SER A 90 -18.44 -5.20 4.02
N GLY A 91 -19.34 -4.31 3.57
CA GLY A 91 -20.66 -4.16 4.18
C GLY A 91 -21.61 -5.30 3.80
N PHE A 92 -21.63 -5.67 2.52
CA PHE A 92 -22.52 -6.71 2.02
C PHE A 92 -22.08 -8.11 2.46
N LEU A 93 -20.83 -8.51 2.19
CA LEU A 93 -20.32 -9.83 2.62
C LEU A 93 -20.04 -9.88 4.12
N GLY A 94 -19.74 -8.75 4.78
CA GLY A 94 -19.55 -8.75 6.24
C GLY A 94 -20.79 -9.22 7.01
N SER A 95 -21.98 -9.02 6.44
CA SER A 95 -23.24 -9.50 7.02
C SER A 95 -23.39 -11.03 6.93
N TYR A 96 -22.77 -11.68 5.94
CA TYR A 96 -22.84 -13.13 5.72
C TYR A 96 -21.60 -13.88 6.22
N LEU A 97 -20.42 -13.27 6.09
CA LEU A 97 -19.10 -13.83 6.39
C LEU A 97 -18.31 -12.82 7.25
N PRO A 98 -18.43 -12.86 8.59
CA PRO A 98 -17.81 -11.88 9.49
C PRO A 98 -16.28 -11.83 9.41
N TRP A 99 -15.64 -12.90 8.95
CA TRP A 99 -14.18 -12.98 8.78
C TRP A 99 -13.70 -12.35 7.47
N PHE A 100 -14.57 -12.24 6.45
CA PHE A 100 -14.19 -11.77 5.13
C PHE A 100 -13.70 -10.31 5.13
N PRO A 101 -14.37 -9.35 5.82
CA PRO A 101 -13.87 -7.98 5.98
C PRO A 101 -12.42 -7.91 6.48
N ASN A 102 -12.00 -8.85 7.34
CA ASN A 102 -10.69 -8.84 7.99
C ASN A 102 -9.54 -9.30 7.07
N VAL A 103 -9.83 -9.81 5.87
CA VAL A 103 -8.78 -10.16 4.89
C VAL A 103 -8.62 -9.11 3.79
N LEU A 104 -9.52 -8.13 3.70
CA LEU A 104 -9.40 -7.09 2.67
C LEU A 104 -8.27 -6.12 2.99
N PRO A 105 -7.46 -5.72 1.99
CA PRO A 105 -6.41 -4.71 2.14
C PRO A 105 -6.94 -3.38 2.71
N ARG A 106 -8.22 -3.04 2.49
CA ARG A 106 -8.89 -1.88 3.12
C ARG A 106 -8.73 -1.83 4.65
N MET A 107 -8.72 -2.97 5.33
CA MET A 107 -8.54 -2.99 6.79
C MET A 107 -7.18 -2.46 7.24
N LEU A 108 -6.15 -2.47 6.37
CA LEU A 108 -4.87 -1.80 6.65
C LEU A 108 -5.03 -0.28 6.73
N ASN A 109 -5.88 0.30 5.86
CA ASN A 109 -6.17 1.73 5.88
C ASN A 109 -6.98 2.12 7.12
N ILE A 110 -7.98 1.33 7.48
CA ILE A 110 -8.73 1.54 8.72
C ILE A 110 -7.78 1.39 9.92
N GLY A 111 -6.95 0.35 9.93
CA GLY A 111 -5.95 0.11 10.97
C GLY A 111 -4.93 1.24 11.10
N SER A 112 -4.50 1.87 10.00
CA SER A 112 -3.58 3.01 10.04
C SER A 112 -4.22 4.24 10.70
N ILE A 113 -5.50 4.49 10.43
CA ILE A 113 -6.28 5.54 11.10
C ILE A 113 -6.43 5.22 12.60
N MET A 114 -6.71 3.97 12.96
CA MET A 114 -6.85 3.54 14.36
C MET A 114 -5.56 3.72 15.15
N LEU A 115 -4.41 3.32 14.59
CA LEU A 115 -3.10 3.55 15.21
C LEU A 115 -2.81 5.04 15.39
N THR A 116 -3.21 5.87 14.43
CA THR A 116 -3.09 7.34 14.53
C THR A 116 -4.00 7.92 15.61
N LYS A 117 -4.97 7.15 16.12
CA LYS A 117 -5.82 7.51 17.26
C LYS A 117 -5.40 6.82 18.57
N GLU A 118 -4.20 6.24 18.61
CA GLU A 118 -3.69 5.41 19.72
C GLU A 118 -4.57 4.19 20.04
N GLN A 119 -5.39 3.74 19.09
CA GLN A 119 -6.20 2.55 19.26
C GLN A 119 -5.43 1.31 18.80
N SER A 120 -5.57 0.21 19.55
CA SER A 120 -4.99 -1.07 19.17
C SER A 120 -5.64 -1.63 17.91
N LEU A 121 -4.81 -2.25 17.06
CA LEU A 121 -5.31 -3.00 15.91
C LEU A 121 -6.27 -4.12 16.38
N PRO A 122 -7.49 -4.20 15.83
CA PRO A 122 -8.44 -5.24 16.23
C PRO A 122 -7.93 -6.63 15.85
N THR A 123 -7.15 -6.74 14.76
CA THR A 123 -6.59 -8.01 14.31
C THR A 123 -5.37 -7.76 13.41
N TYR A 124 -4.37 -8.64 13.48
CA TYR A 124 -3.19 -8.62 12.58
C TYR A 124 -3.42 -9.37 11.25
N LEU A 125 -4.59 -10.00 11.08
CA LEU A 125 -4.97 -10.80 9.91
C LEU A 125 -4.89 -10.01 8.59
N PRO A 126 -5.30 -8.73 8.50
CA PRO A 126 -5.19 -7.96 7.26
C PRO A 126 -3.75 -7.79 6.79
N ILE A 127 -2.79 -7.73 7.72
CA ILE A 127 -1.36 -7.59 7.43
C ILE A 127 -0.85 -8.86 6.76
N ILE A 128 -1.15 -10.02 7.36
CA ILE A 128 -0.72 -11.32 6.85
C ILE A 128 -1.39 -11.59 5.50
N ALA A 129 -2.71 -11.37 5.39
CA ALA A 129 -3.46 -11.58 4.16
C ALA A 129 -2.91 -10.71 3.01
N THR A 130 -2.65 -9.43 3.27
CA THR A 130 -2.13 -8.52 2.25
C THR A 130 -0.71 -8.89 1.85
N ALA A 131 0.15 -9.29 2.80
CA ALA A 131 1.49 -9.78 2.49
C ALA A 131 1.45 -11.02 1.59
N VAL A 132 0.52 -11.96 1.85
CA VAL A 132 0.30 -13.13 1.00
C VAL A 132 -0.16 -12.71 -0.39
N TYR A 133 -1.12 -11.78 -0.50
CA TYR A 133 -1.58 -11.28 -1.80
C TYR A 133 -0.47 -10.63 -2.60
N ILE A 134 0.38 -9.83 -1.97
CA ILE A 134 1.56 -9.22 -2.60
C ILE A 134 2.46 -10.31 -3.20
N VAL A 135 2.81 -11.33 -2.41
CA VAL A 135 3.68 -12.43 -2.87
C VAL A 135 3.03 -13.19 -4.04
N VAL A 136 1.74 -13.49 -3.94
CA VAL A 136 1.00 -14.21 -4.99
C VAL A 136 0.91 -13.37 -6.27
N LEU A 137 0.56 -12.09 -6.18
CA LEU A 137 0.44 -11.20 -7.35
C LEU A 137 1.80 -10.96 -8.02
N THR A 138 2.86 -10.75 -7.24
CA THR A 138 4.23 -10.67 -7.77
C THR A 138 4.64 -11.97 -8.45
N GLY A 139 4.36 -13.12 -7.84
CA GLY A 139 4.62 -14.44 -8.43
C GLY A 139 3.87 -14.65 -9.75
N LEU A 140 2.59 -14.27 -9.81
CA LEU A 140 1.76 -14.31 -11.02
C LEU A 140 2.33 -13.41 -12.13
N ALA A 141 2.76 -12.19 -11.78
CA ALA A 141 3.38 -11.27 -12.74
C ALA A 141 4.65 -11.88 -13.35
N ILE A 142 5.56 -12.40 -12.51
CA ILE A 142 6.82 -13.02 -12.95
C ILE A 142 6.53 -14.25 -13.83
N TRP A 143 5.61 -15.12 -13.39
CA TRP A 143 5.24 -16.31 -14.14
C TRP A 143 4.67 -15.97 -15.52
N ARG A 144 3.82 -14.93 -15.59
CA ARG A 144 3.21 -14.51 -16.85
C ARG A 144 4.22 -13.93 -17.81
N PHE A 145 5.14 -13.08 -17.33
CA PHE A 145 6.22 -12.52 -18.15
C PHE A 145 7.13 -13.61 -18.72
N LYS A 146 7.47 -14.62 -17.92
CA LYS A 146 8.22 -15.78 -18.40
C LYS A 146 7.53 -16.51 -19.54
N ARG A 147 6.19 -16.59 -19.57
CA ARG A 147 5.44 -17.25 -20.64
C ARG A 147 5.24 -16.41 -21.90
N THR A 148 5.57 -15.12 -21.90
CA THR A 148 5.43 -14.23 -23.07
C THR A 148 6.74 -14.00 -23.82
N GLU A 149 7.89 -14.27 -23.20
CA GLU A 149 9.23 -14.06 -23.81
C GLU A 149 9.90 -15.36 -24.32
N PHE A 150 9.22 -16.51 -24.24
CA PHE A 150 9.64 -17.78 -24.85
C PHE A 150 8.55 -18.30 -25.79
#